data_AF-A0A4P6XDD5-F1
#
_entry.id   AF-A0A4P6XDD5-F1
#
_cell.length_a   1.000
_cell.length_b   1.000
_cell.length_c   1.000
_cell.angle_alpha   90.00
_cell.angle_beta   90.00
_cell.angle_gamma   90.00
#
_symmetry.space_group_name_H-M   'P 1'
#
loop_
_entity.id
_entity.type
_entity.pdbx_description
1 polymer ?
#
loop_
_entity_poly.entity_id
_entity_poly.type
_entity_poly.pdbx_seq_one_letter_code
_entity_poly.pdbx_strand_id
1 'polypeptide(L)'
;MSLRVQPLLSRAAKELYPLITNELSNQSPKKYNNDAWSLSELDSWKNIDLPNALRERHQKDEDLHITKTELTLLMDWKLRKGKFRPNLSKLISSNSDEAVIEISREGFAVFTKQISLTVADNSPQTFLANYKKTTRDALKIMCQLKGVGPATASLLLSLLSKVTMFAPPFFSDESFMYFVRDVLRPRQPIKYNVKEYIEEFIPVIIGLSTDDKFVSPNQLEQGAWALKTFDLYKTDRLADIKVPFAIEENFLYSFKDAPKYLAGHQSKKRSAVENDERIIKRKHDVRS
;
A
#
# COMPACT_ATOMS: atom_id res chain seq x y z
N MET A 1 21.97 -18.69 6.57
CA MET A 1 21.35 -17.36 6.73
C MET A 1 19.98 -17.40 6.06
N SER A 2 18.89 -17.11 6.76
CA SER A 2 17.60 -16.88 6.08
C SER A 2 17.79 -15.70 5.14
N LEU A 3 17.59 -15.87 3.83
CA LEU A 3 17.69 -14.78 2.87
C LEU A 3 16.67 -13.71 3.25
N ARG A 4 17.13 -12.50 3.54
CA ARG A 4 16.24 -11.37 3.83
C ARG A 4 15.59 -10.92 2.52
N VAL A 5 14.27 -10.81 2.50
CA VAL A 5 13.52 -10.37 1.31
C VAL A 5 13.62 -8.85 1.10
N GLN A 6 13.86 -8.06 2.17
CA GLN A 6 13.83 -6.59 2.07
C GLN A 6 14.87 -6.03 1.10
N PRO A 7 16.14 -6.48 1.08
CA PRO A 7 17.11 -6.07 0.06
C PRO A 7 16.65 -6.40 -1.36
N LEU A 8 16.06 -7.58 -1.58
CA LEU A 8 15.53 -7.99 -2.88
C LEU A 8 14.38 -7.07 -3.32
N LEU A 9 13.40 -6.82 -2.44
CA LEU A 9 12.27 -5.93 -2.73
C LEU A 9 12.74 -4.49 -2.98
N SER A 10 13.68 -3.99 -2.18
CA SER A 10 14.26 -2.66 -2.36
C SER A 10 14.97 -2.53 -3.71
N ARG A 11 15.67 -3.59 -4.12
CA ARG A 11 16.33 -3.67 -5.41
C ARG A 11 15.33 -3.77 -6.56
N ALA A 12 14.28 -4.58 -6.42
CA ALA A 12 13.22 -4.69 -7.41
C ALA A 12 12.47 -3.36 -7.60
N ALA A 13 12.19 -2.63 -6.51
CA ALA A 13 11.59 -1.30 -6.57
C ALA A 13 12.48 -0.28 -7.30
N LYS A 14 13.81 -0.37 -7.12
CA LYS A 14 14.77 0.57 -7.71
C LYS A 14 15.11 0.24 -9.17
N GLU A 15 15.28 -1.03 -9.49
CA GLU A 15 15.87 -1.47 -10.76
C GLU A 15 14.85 -2.15 -11.69
N LEU A 16 13.92 -2.97 -11.17
CA LEU A 16 12.97 -3.72 -12.00
C LEU A 16 11.68 -2.94 -12.28
N TYR A 17 11.13 -2.24 -11.27
CA TYR A 17 9.93 -1.41 -11.40
C TYR A 17 10.01 -0.38 -12.55
N PRO A 18 11.08 0.44 -12.68
CA PRO A 18 11.17 1.38 -13.79
C PRO A 18 11.33 0.68 -15.15
N LEU A 19 12.05 -0.45 -15.21
CA LEU A 19 12.18 -1.23 -16.45
C LEU A 19 10.83 -1.73 -16.94
N ILE A 20 10.03 -2.34 -16.06
CA ILE A 20 8.66 -2.78 -16.37
C ILE A 20 7.82 -1.59 -16.81
N THR A 21 7.89 -0.46 -16.10
CA THR A 21 7.07 0.71 -16.42
C THR A 21 7.40 1.28 -17.79
N ASN A 22 8.68 1.36 -18.15
CA ASN A 22 9.12 1.81 -19.46
C ASN A 22 8.70 0.85 -20.57
N GLU A 23 8.84 -0.45 -20.36
CA GLU A 23 8.41 -1.46 -21.33
C GLU A 23 6.90 -1.36 -21.60
N LEU A 24 6.09 -1.29 -20.54
CA LEU A 24 4.65 -1.11 -20.67
C LEU A 24 4.24 0.23 -21.30
N SER A 25 5.05 1.27 -21.10
CA SER A 25 4.86 2.60 -21.72
C SER A 25 5.12 2.53 -23.23
N ASN A 26 6.21 1.90 -23.66
CA ASN A 26 6.59 1.76 -25.07
C ASN A 26 5.57 0.97 -25.89
N GLN A 27 4.86 0.04 -25.27
CA GLN A 27 3.81 -0.76 -25.91
C GLN A 27 2.48 -0.02 -26.11
N SER A 28 2.36 1.22 -25.65
CA SER A 28 1.09 1.96 -25.66
C SER A 28 1.27 3.37 -26.25
N PRO A 29 0.58 3.71 -27.36
CA PRO A 29 0.62 5.06 -27.91
C PRO A 29 -0.19 6.07 -27.08
N LYS A 30 -0.99 5.61 -26.11
CA LYS A 30 -1.85 6.47 -25.28
C LYS A 30 -1.02 7.51 -24.52
N LYS A 31 -1.48 8.76 -24.59
CA LYS A 31 -0.94 9.89 -23.83
C LYS A 31 -1.90 10.37 -22.75
N TYR A 32 -1.36 11.13 -21.81
CA TYR A 32 -2.01 11.63 -20.61
C TYR A 32 -1.67 13.10 -20.40
N ASN A 33 -2.40 13.77 -19.50
CA ASN A 33 -2.22 15.19 -19.21
C ASN A 33 -2.22 16.05 -20.50
N ASN A 34 -3.37 16.09 -21.19
CA ASN A 34 -3.55 16.81 -22.45
C ASN A 34 -2.55 16.37 -23.54
N ASP A 35 -2.43 15.06 -23.72
CA ASP A 35 -1.56 14.39 -24.69
C ASP A 35 -0.04 14.65 -24.55
N ALA A 36 0.39 15.25 -23.43
CA ALA A 36 1.80 15.57 -23.19
C ALA A 36 2.62 14.37 -22.71
N TRP A 37 2.04 13.51 -21.87
CA TRP A 37 2.80 12.52 -21.10
C TRP A 37 2.55 11.08 -21.57
N SER A 38 3.62 10.31 -21.70
CA SER A 38 3.62 8.85 -21.74
C SER A 38 3.26 8.24 -20.37
N LEU A 39 3.10 6.91 -20.30
CA LEU A 39 2.91 6.23 -19.02
C LEU A 39 4.12 6.38 -18.09
N SER A 40 5.35 6.35 -18.63
CA SER A 40 6.57 6.56 -17.85
C SER A 40 6.62 7.95 -17.22
N GLU A 41 6.23 9.00 -17.95
CA GLU A 41 6.17 10.37 -17.43
C GLU A 41 5.05 10.52 -16.38
N LEU A 42 3.87 9.93 -16.63
CA LEU A 42 2.79 9.90 -15.66
C LEU A 42 3.20 9.15 -14.36
N ASP A 43 3.97 8.07 -14.48
CA ASP A 43 4.48 7.32 -13.35
C ASP A 43 5.54 8.11 -12.55
N SER A 44 6.45 8.78 -13.25
CA SER A 44 7.42 9.71 -12.64
C SER A 44 6.69 10.81 -11.86
N TRP A 45 5.68 11.42 -12.49
CA TRP A 45 4.86 12.43 -11.85
C TRP A 45 4.17 11.89 -10.57
N LYS A 46 3.55 10.71 -10.63
CA LYS A 46 2.89 10.09 -9.47
C LYS A 46 3.87 9.77 -8.34
N ASN A 47 5.07 9.30 -8.66
CA ASN A 47 6.03 8.77 -7.67
C ASN A 47 7.03 9.82 -7.15
N ILE A 48 7.23 10.92 -7.88
CA ILE A 48 8.24 11.94 -7.60
C ILE A 48 7.59 13.31 -7.47
N ASP A 49 7.02 13.84 -8.56
CA ASP A 49 6.62 15.25 -8.64
C ASP A 49 5.43 15.56 -7.71
N LEU A 50 4.37 14.75 -7.75
CA LEU A 50 3.20 14.97 -6.91
C LEU A 50 3.50 14.78 -5.41
N PRO A 51 4.22 13.74 -4.95
CA PRO A 51 4.67 13.65 -3.57
C PRO A 51 5.54 14.82 -3.12
N ASN A 52 6.44 15.34 -3.99
CA ASN A 52 7.23 16.53 -3.67
C ASN A 52 6.35 17.78 -3.58
N ALA A 53 5.40 17.96 -4.50
CA ALA A 53 4.44 19.06 -4.45
C ALA A 53 3.59 19.03 -3.17
N LEU A 54 3.15 17.84 -2.71
CA LEU A 54 2.46 17.71 -1.43
C LEU A 54 3.34 18.07 -0.24
N ARG A 55 4.62 17.67 -0.25
CA ARG A 55 5.59 18.09 0.78
C ARG A 55 5.75 19.61 0.80
N GLU A 56 5.87 20.25 -0.36
CA GLU A 56 6.00 21.71 -0.48
C GLU A 56 4.74 22.43 0.03
N ARG A 57 3.53 21.96 -0.36
CA ARG A 57 2.25 22.49 0.17
C ARG A 57 2.20 22.37 1.70
N HIS A 58 2.62 21.24 2.26
CA HIS A 58 2.64 21.00 3.70
C HIS A 58 3.61 21.93 4.43
N GLN A 59 4.83 22.10 3.90
CA GLN A 59 5.86 22.94 4.51
C GLN A 59 5.51 24.43 4.50
N LYS A 60 4.74 24.87 3.51
CA LYS A 60 4.37 26.28 3.35
C LYS A 60 3.21 26.68 4.26
N ASP A 61 2.08 25.96 4.16
CA ASP A 61 0.80 26.40 4.74
C ASP A 61 0.06 25.26 5.48
N GLU A 62 0.74 24.15 5.79
CA GLU A 62 0.13 22.89 6.28
C GLU A 62 -0.99 22.34 5.36
N ASP A 63 -1.06 22.80 4.11
CA ASP A 63 -2.18 22.58 3.21
C ASP A 63 -2.04 21.31 2.35
N LEU A 64 -2.05 20.16 3.02
CA LEU A 64 -1.99 18.85 2.36
C LEU A 64 -3.32 18.52 1.68
N HIS A 65 -3.41 18.66 0.35
CA HIS A 65 -4.57 18.23 -0.43
C HIS A 65 -4.17 17.89 -1.86
N ILE A 66 -5.04 17.19 -2.59
CA ILE A 66 -4.93 17.04 -4.04
C ILE A 66 -6.06 17.79 -4.75
N THR A 67 -5.83 18.14 -6.03
CA THR A 67 -6.85 18.74 -6.90
C THR A 67 -7.60 17.68 -7.70
N LYS A 68 -8.72 18.06 -8.32
CA LYS A 68 -9.49 17.17 -9.20
C LYS A 68 -8.69 16.71 -10.43
N THR A 69 -7.86 17.58 -10.98
CA THR A 69 -6.95 17.24 -12.09
C THR A 69 -5.97 16.16 -11.66
N GLU A 70 -5.34 16.33 -10.48
CA GLU A 70 -4.42 15.34 -9.91
C GLU A 70 -5.13 14.00 -9.64
N LEU A 71 -6.35 14.04 -9.08
CA LEU A 71 -7.16 12.84 -8.85
C LEU A 71 -7.48 12.08 -10.16
N THR A 72 -7.77 12.82 -11.24
CA THR A 72 -8.07 12.23 -12.55
C THR A 72 -6.83 11.56 -13.15
N LEU A 73 -5.67 12.22 -13.10
CA LEU A 73 -4.39 11.66 -13.54
C LEU A 73 -3.98 10.43 -12.72
N LEU A 74 -4.22 10.43 -11.40
CA LEU A 74 -3.99 9.27 -10.54
C LEU A 74 -4.89 8.08 -10.92
N MET A 75 -6.14 8.34 -11.33
CA MET A 75 -7.03 7.29 -11.82
C MET A 75 -6.53 6.72 -13.16
N ASP A 76 -6.10 7.57 -14.08
CA ASP A 76 -5.50 7.15 -15.35
C ASP A 76 -4.26 6.28 -15.14
N TRP A 77 -3.37 6.71 -14.23
CA TRP A 77 -2.18 5.96 -13.83
C TRP A 77 -2.56 4.58 -13.27
N LYS A 78 -3.52 4.55 -12.33
CA LYS A 78 -3.98 3.32 -11.68
C LYS A 78 -4.56 2.32 -12.67
N LEU A 79 -5.41 2.79 -13.60
CA LEU A 79 -6.06 1.93 -14.59
C LEU A 79 -5.08 1.36 -15.61
N ARG A 80 -3.91 1.99 -15.79
CA ARG A 80 -2.86 1.50 -16.68
C ARG A 80 -1.93 0.48 -16.01
N LYS A 81 -1.69 0.60 -14.70
CA LYS A 81 -0.81 -0.32 -13.93
C LYS A 81 -1.52 -1.51 -13.30
N GLY A 82 -2.86 -1.50 -13.23
CA GLY A 82 -3.64 -2.59 -12.65
C GLY A 82 -4.82 -3.02 -13.52
N LYS A 83 -5.81 -3.65 -12.89
CA LYS A 83 -7.02 -4.13 -13.57
C LYS A 83 -7.85 -2.96 -14.13
N PHE A 84 -8.09 -2.97 -15.44
CA PHE A 84 -8.91 -1.97 -16.12
C PHE A 84 -10.37 -1.97 -15.62
N ARG A 85 -10.92 -0.78 -15.34
CA ARG A 85 -12.28 -0.57 -14.84
C ARG A 85 -12.87 0.73 -15.43
N PRO A 86 -13.58 0.64 -16.57
CA PRO A 86 -13.94 1.82 -17.37
C PRO A 86 -14.86 2.81 -16.64
N ASN A 87 -15.71 2.32 -15.73
CA ASN A 87 -16.69 3.17 -15.02
C ASN A 87 -16.05 4.09 -13.96
N LEU A 88 -14.80 3.82 -13.54
CA LEU A 88 -14.17 4.60 -12.48
C LEU A 88 -13.82 6.02 -12.94
N SER A 89 -13.34 6.20 -14.16
CA SER A 89 -12.98 7.54 -14.68
C SER A 89 -14.18 8.49 -14.71
N LYS A 90 -15.37 7.97 -15.06
CA LYS A 90 -16.62 8.75 -15.04
C LYS A 90 -17.00 9.18 -13.62
N LEU A 91 -16.88 8.28 -12.65
CA LEU A 91 -17.19 8.58 -11.25
C LEU A 91 -16.22 9.62 -10.67
N ILE A 92 -14.92 9.48 -10.94
CA ILE A 92 -13.90 10.44 -10.50
C ILE A 92 -14.19 11.84 -11.04
N SER A 93 -14.49 11.94 -12.34
CA SER A 93 -14.79 13.20 -13.02
C SER A 93 -16.05 13.90 -12.48
N SER A 94 -16.94 13.15 -11.84
CA SER A 94 -18.21 13.66 -11.28
C SER A 94 -18.11 14.24 -9.86
N ASN A 95 -16.92 14.21 -9.24
CA ASN A 95 -16.67 14.96 -8.01
C ASN A 95 -16.51 16.44 -8.34
N SER A 96 -16.91 17.35 -7.43
CA SER A 96 -16.57 18.77 -7.55
C SER A 96 -15.14 19.02 -7.10
N ASP A 97 -14.55 20.12 -7.56
CA ASP A 97 -13.19 20.52 -7.20
C ASP A 97 -13.06 20.76 -5.68
N GLU A 98 -14.07 21.39 -5.08
CA GLU A 98 -14.15 21.66 -3.64
C GLU A 98 -14.16 20.36 -2.84
N ALA A 99 -14.99 19.39 -3.24
CA ALA A 99 -15.10 18.12 -2.53
C ALA A 99 -13.78 17.32 -2.58
N VAL A 100 -13.06 17.34 -3.71
CA VAL A 100 -11.76 16.68 -3.83
C VAL A 100 -10.74 17.31 -2.88
N ILE A 101 -10.69 18.64 -2.85
CA ILE A 101 -9.78 19.38 -1.98
C ILE A 101 -10.11 19.14 -0.50
N GLU A 102 -11.37 19.31 -0.09
CA GLU A 102 -11.79 19.16 1.30
C GLU A 102 -11.58 17.75 1.84
N ILE A 103 -12.07 16.72 1.13
CA ILE A 103 -11.99 15.33 1.58
C ILE A 103 -10.54 14.84 1.61
N SER A 104 -9.75 15.19 0.59
CA SER A 104 -8.33 14.80 0.58
C SER A 104 -7.55 15.49 1.70
N ARG A 105 -7.85 16.76 1.98
CA ARG A 105 -7.26 17.49 3.10
C ARG A 105 -7.57 16.87 4.44
N GLU A 106 -8.84 16.57 4.69
CA GLU A 106 -9.27 15.94 5.93
C GLU A 106 -8.60 14.55 6.09
N GLY A 107 -8.62 13.72 5.05
CA GLY A 107 -8.04 12.38 5.12
C GLY A 107 -6.52 12.39 5.33
N PHE A 108 -5.79 13.31 4.69
CA PHE A 108 -4.36 13.47 4.92
C PHE A 108 -4.07 13.98 6.33
N ALA A 109 -4.80 15.00 6.80
CA ALA A 109 -4.62 15.55 8.14
C ALA A 109 -4.88 14.53 9.24
N VAL A 110 -5.92 13.70 9.10
CA VAL A 110 -6.21 12.60 10.05
C VAL A 110 -5.04 11.64 10.13
N PHE A 111 -4.48 11.26 8.98
CA PHE A 111 -3.33 10.36 8.95
C PHE A 111 -2.08 10.99 9.57
N THR A 112 -1.66 12.16 9.08
CA THR A 112 -0.38 12.78 9.46
C THR A 112 -0.35 13.19 10.94
N LYS A 113 -1.45 13.70 11.50
CA LYS A 113 -1.53 14.05 12.92
C LYS A 113 -1.42 12.81 13.80
N GLN A 114 -2.19 11.76 13.53
CA GLN A 114 -2.22 10.57 14.38
C GLN A 114 -0.96 9.70 14.23
N ILE A 115 -0.37 9.60 13.03
CA ILE A 115 0.88 8.84 12.86
C ILE A 115 2.04 9.51 13.59
N SER A 116 2.09 10.85 13.62
CA SER A 116 3.11 11.59 14.36
C SER A 116 3.02 11.30 15.86
N LEU A 117 1.81 11.28 16.43
CA LEU A 117 1.58 10.87 17.81
C LEU A 117 1.94 9.41 18.07
N THR A 118 1.60 8.52 17.13
CA THR A 118 1.90 7.08 17.24
C THR A 118 3.41 6.82 17.26
N VAL A 119 4.19 7.58 16.47
CA VAL A 119 5.65 7.49 16.45
C VAL A 119 6.25 8.08 17.72
N ALA A 120 5.70 9.20 18.22
CA ALA A 120 6.16 9.84 19.45
C ALA A 120 5.93 8.99 20.71
N ASP A 121 4.84 8.20 20.76
CA ASP A 121 4.56 7.23 21.83
C ASP A 121 5.65 6.14 21.95
N ASN A 122 6.36 5.85 20.86
CA ASN A 122 7.49 4.91 20.78
C ASN A 122 7.23 3.55 21.46
N SER A 123 5.99 3.07 21.40
CA SER A 123 5.55 1.79 21.96
C SER A 123 5.38 0.75 20.85
N PRO A 124 6.33 -0.19 20.68
CA PRO A 124 6.25 -1.19 19.61
C PRO A 124 4.98 -2.07 19.72
N GLN A 125 4.46 -2.26 20.93
CA GLN A 125 3.31 -3.11 21.18
C GLN A 125 1.99 -2.50 20.69
N THR A 126 1.89 -1.16 20.68
CA THR A 126 0.69 -0.42 20.24
C THR A 126 0.84 0.15 18.84
N PHE A 127 2.08 0.31 18.33
CA PHE A 127 2.36 0.92 17.04
C PHE A 127 1.49 0.38 15.90
N LEU A 128 1.49 -0.94 15.67
CA LEU A 128 0.72 -1.52 14.57
C LEU A 128 -0.79 -1.36 14.75
N ALA A 129 -1.29 -1.44 15.99
CA ALA A 129 -2.71 -1.22 16.27
C ALA A 129 -3.14 0.22 15.96
N ASN A 130 -2.33 1.19 16.40
CA ASN A 130 -2.54 2.61 16.15
C ASN A 130 -2.37 2.96 14.67
N TYR A 131 -1.36 2.38 13.99
CA TYR A 131 -1.15 2.51 12.57
C TYR A 131 -2.37 2.02 11.78
N LYS A 132 -2.88 0.82 12.09
CA LYS A 132 -4.10 0.27 11.47
C LYS A 132 -5.32 1.16 11.71
N LYS A 133 -5.49 1.65 12.94
CA LYS A 133 -6.58 2.57 13.29
C LYS A 133 -6.51 3.84 12.46
N THR A 134 -5.38 4.53 12.52
CA THR A 134 -5.12 5.78 11.79
C THR A 134 -5.32 5.62 10.29
N THR A 135 -4.75 4.56 9.70
CA THR A 135 -4.89 4.26 8.27
C THR A 135 -6.37 4.00 7.91
N ARG A 136 -7.10 3.26 8.75
CA ARG A 136 -8.53 2.97 8.52
C ARG A 136 -9.38 4.24 8.56
N ASP A 137 -9.11 5.13 9.52
CA ASP A 137 -9.87 6.37 9.71
C ASP A 137 -9.65 7.30 8.50
N ALA A 138 -8.39 7.49 8.08
CA ALA A 138 -8.07 8.26 6.88
C ALA A 138 -8.65 7.64 5.60
N LEU A 139 -8.61 6.31 5.47
CA LEU A 139 -9.15 5.60 4.31
C LEU A 139 -10.66 5.78 4.19
N LYS A 140 -11.40 5.75 5.31
CA LYS A 140 -12.86 5.99 5.32
C LYS A 140 -13.22 7.37 4.79
N ILE A 141 -12.46 8.40 5.16
CA ILE A 141 -12.66 9.78 4.67
C ILE A 141 -12.43 9.82 3.16
N MET A 142 -11.28 9.31 2.69
CA MET A 142 -10.96 9.27 1.26
C MET A 142 -12.02 8.52 0.42
N CYS A 143 -12.63 7.48 0.98
CA CYS A 143 -13.69 6.71 0.30
C CYS A 143 -15.02 7.45 0.13
N GLN A 144 -15.16 8.66 0.67
CA GLN A 144 -16.33 9.51 0.42
C GLN A 144 -16.34 10.07 -1.00
N LEU A 145 -15.18 10.16 -1.66
CA LEU A 145 -15.09 10.57 -3.07
C LEU A 145 -15.67 9.50 -4.01
N LYS A 146 -16.46 9.94 -4.98
CA LYS A 146 -17.05 9.03 -5.98
C LYS A 146 -15.94 8.37 -6.80
N GLY A 147 -16.01 7.05 -6.95
CA GLY A 147 -14.98 6.27 -7.66
C GLY A 147 -13.74 5.94 -6.82
N VAL A 148 -13.70 6.36 -5.54
CA VAL A 148 -12.61 6.06 -4.61
C VAL A 148 -13.04 4.95 -3.64
N GLY A 149 -12.60 3.73 -3.90
CA GLY A 149 -12.69 2.62 -2.92
C GLY A 149 -11.37 2.41 -2.16
N PRO A 150 -11.26 1.39 -1.31
CA PRO A 150 -10.06 1.14 -0.48
C PRO A 150 -8.75 1.10 -1.26
N ALA A 151 -8.76 0.54 -2.48
CA ALA A 151 -7.59 0.55 -3.34
C ALA A 151 -7.22 1.97 -3.82
N THR A 152 -8.18 2.81 -4.24
CA THR A 152 -7.87 4.18 -4.66
C THR A 152 -7.51 5.06 -3.46
N ALA A 153 -8.20 4.90 -2.34
CA ALA A 153 -7.89 5.63 -1.11
C ALA A 153 -6.46 5.34 -0.60
N SER A 154 -6.02 4.07 -0.63
CA SER A 154 -4.63 3.73 -0.29
C SER A 154 -3.61 4.28 -1.29
N LEU A 155 -3.97 4.39 -2.59
CA LEU A 155 -3.14 5.11 -3.56
C LEU A 155 -2.96 6.58 -3.15
N LEU A 156 -4.04 7.27 -2.78
CA LEU A 156 -3.98 8.66 -2.32
C LEU A 156 -3.08 8.78 -1.09
N LEU A 157 -3.29 7.93 -0.07
CA LEU A 157 -2.49 7.95 1.15
C LEU A 157 -1.00 7.64 0.91
N SER A 158 -0.66 6.82 -0.10
CA SER A 158 0.74 6.53 -0.46
C SER A 158 1.52 7.75 -0.97
N LEU A 159 0.81 8.80 -1.43
CA LEU A 159 1.44 10.05 -1.90
C LEU A 159 2.15 10.80 -0.77
N LEU A 160 1.82 10.51 0.49
CA LEU A 160 2.49 11.06 1.66
C LEU A 160 3.93 10.56 1.84
N SER A 161 4.48 9.74 0.93
CA SER A 161 5.83 9.17 1.04
C SER A 161 6.98 10.18 1.17
N LYS A 162 6.77 11.44 0.76
CA LYS A 162 7.72 12.56 0.98
C LYS A 162 7.39 13.44 2.18
N VAL A 163 6.22 13.23 2.80
CA VAL A 163 5.74 13.92 3.99
C VAL A 163 6.05 13.11 5.25
N THR A 164 5.90 11.78 5.19
CA THR A 164 6.22 10.86 6.28
C THR A 164 6.76 9.54 5.74
N MET A 165 7.75 8.99 6.43
CA MET A 165 8.32 7.67 6.10
C MET A 165 7.31 6.53 6.29
N PHE A 166 6.27 6.76 7.09
CA PHE A 166 5.20 5.81 7.42
C PHE A 166 3.97 5.93 6.51
N ALA A 167 4.11 6.52 5.32
CA ALA A 167 2.99 6.62 4.38
C ALA A 167 2.39 5.23 4.08
N PRO A 168 1.05 5.07 4.07
CA PRO A 168 0.42 3.78 3.79
C PRO A 168 0.80 3.23 2.42
N PRO A 169 1.14 1.92 2.32
CA PRO A 169 1.44 1.31 1.04
C PRO A 169 0.18 1.28 0.17
N PHE A 170 0.35 1.48 -1.14
CA PHE A 170 -0.75 1.33 -2.08
C PHE A 170 -1.26 -0.12 -2.10
N PHE A 171 -2.59 -0.30 -2.04
CA PHE A 171 -3.23 -1.60 -2.22
C PHE A 171 -3.32 -1.96 -3.72
N SER A 172 -2.16 -2.18 -4.35
CA SER A 172 -2.10 -2.73 -5.71
C SER A 172 -2.43 -4.22 -5.70
N ASP A 173 -3.02 -4.71 -6.80
CA ASP A 173 -3.41 -6.10 -6.96
C ASP A 173 -2.16 -6.99 -6.87
N GLU A 174 -1.08 -6.62 -7.54
CA GLU A 174 0.15 -7.41 -7.66
C GLU A 174 0.90 -7.49 -6.32
N SER A 175 1.03 -6.38 -5.60
CA SER A 175 1.64 -6.39 -4.27
C SER A 175 0.80 -7.19 -3.27
N PHE A 176 -0.53 -7.07 -3.33
CA PHE A 176 -1.41 -7.89 -2.50
C PHE A 176 -1.36 -9.37 -2.88
N MET A 177 -1.23 -9.69 -4.17
CA MET A 177 -1.02 -11.07 -4.63
C MET A 177 0.26 -11.64 -4.04
N TYR A 178 1.35 -10.88 -4.12
CA TYR A 178 2.66 -11.27 -3.63
C TYR A 178 2.68 -11.53 -2.12
N PHE A 179 2.16 -10.59 -1.32
CA PHE A 179 2.24 -10.66 0.14
C PHE A 179 1.13 -11.49 0.79
N VAL A 180 -0.06 -11.54 0.21
CA VAL A 180 -1.25 -12.06 0.92
C VAL A 180 -1.98 -13.12 0.11
N ARG A 181 -2.52 -12.78 -1.08
CA ARG A 181 -3.44 -13.68 -1.79
C ARG A 181 -2.76 -14.99 -2.16
N ASP A 182 -1.60 -14.97 -2.79
CA ASP A 182 -0.93 -16.21 -3.25
C ASP A 182 -0.31 -17.03 -2.12
N VAL A 183 -0.21 -16.46 -0.92
CA VAL A 183 0.30 -17.14 0.28
C VAL A 183 -0.84 -17.81 1.05
N LEU A 184 -1.91 -17.07 1.31
CA LEU A 184 -3.00 -17.53 2.19
C LEU A 184 -4.13 -18.23 1.44
N ARG A 185 -4.40 -17.78 0.22
CA ARG A 185 -5.58 -18.18 -0.55
C ARG A 185 -5.34 -18.06 -2.07
N PRO A 186 -4.42 -18.87 -2.63
CA PRO A 186 -4.01 -18.76 -4.02
C PRO A 186 -5.20 -18.86 -4.97
N ARG A 187 -5.15 -18.09 -6.05
CA ARG A 187 -6.19 -18.02 -7.11
C ARG A 187 -7.57 -17.50 -6.69
N GLN A 188 -7.80 -17.18 -5.41
CA GLN A 188 -9.04 -16.53 -5.00
C GLN A 188 -9.10 -15.07 -5.51
N PRO A 189 -10.31 -14.53 -5.76
CA PRO A 189 -10.48 -13.14 -6.14
C PRO A 189 -10.11 -12.19 -4.99
N ILE A 190 -9.52 -11.05 -5.34
CA ILE A 190 -9.32 -9.94 -4.43
C ILE A 190 -10.67 -9.23 -4.24
N LYS A 191 -11.08 -8.98 -3.00
CA LYS A 191 -12.39 -8.38 -2.67
C LYS A 191 -12.35 -6.86 -2.60
N TYR A 192 -11.15 -6.26 -2.48
CA TYR A 192 -10.93 -4.82 -2.47
C TYR A 192 -11.63 -4.11 -1.31
N ASN A 193 -11.78 -4.78 -0.17
CA ASN A 193 -12.45 -4.23 1.00
C ASN A 193 -11.44 -3.74 2.06
N VAL A 194 -11.94 -2.97 3.02
CA VAL A 194 -11.13 -2.42 4.12
C VAL A 194 -10.48 -3.52 4.97
N LYS A 195 -11.12 -4.68 5.12
CA LYS A 195 -10.59 -5.78 5.92
C LYS A 195 -9.33 -6.37 5.29
N GLU A 196 -9.35 -6.66 3.98
CA GLU A 196 -8.18 -7.19 3.27
C GLU A 196 -7.00 -6.21 3.35
N TYR A 197 -7.27 -4.92 3.19
CA TYR A 197 -6.22 -3.91 3.32
C TYR A 197 -5.69 -3.82 4.76
N ILE A 198 -6.55 -3.53 5.73
CA ILE A 198 -6.13 -3.16 7.08
C ILE A 198 -5.70 -4.37 7.93
N GLU A 199 -6.38 -5.51 7.81
CA GLU A 199 -6.12 -6.66 8.68
C GLU A 199 -5.20 -7.71 8.07
N GLU A 200 -4.97 -7.68 6.75
CA GLU A 200 -4.19 -8.71 6.08
C GLU A 200 -2.96 -8.12 5.36
N PHE A 201 -3.11 -7.01 4.65
CA PHE A 201 -2.00 -6.40 3.92
C PHE A 201 -1.10 -5.53 4.81
N ILE A 202 -1.68 -4.60 5.57
CA ILE A 202 -0.95 -3.67 6.44
C ILE A 202 -0.04 -4.41 7.45
N PRO A 203 -0.47 -5.45 8.19
CA PRO A 203 0.41 -6.12 9.15
C PRO A 203 1.67 -6.71 8.52
N VAL A 204 1.54 -7.27 7.31
CA VAL A 204 2.66 -7.90 6.60
C VAL A 204 3.68 -6.84 6.17
N ILE A 205 3.23 -5.79 5.46
CA ILE A 205 4.16 -4.76 4.97
C ILE A 205 4.75 -3.95 6.11
N ILE A 206 3.95 -3.55 7.11
CA ILE A 206 4.46 -2.75 8.22
C ILE A 206 5.37 -3.57 9.11
N GLY A 207 5.03 -4.82 9.40
CA GLY A 207 5.93 -5.72 10.13
C GLY A 207 7.27 -5.90 9.41
N LEU A 208 7.22 -6.15 8.10
CA LEU A 208 8.43 -6.28 7.28
C LEU A 208 9.24 -4.98 7.18
N SER A 209 8.54 -3.84 7.10
CA SER A 209 9.11 -2.48 7.08
C SER A 209 9.88 -2.18 8.36
N THR A 210 9.42 -2.67 9.50
CA THR A 210 10.04 -2.43 10.80
C THR A 210 11.10 -3.47 11.21
N ASP A 211 11.30 -4.54 10.44
CA ASP A 211 12.25 -5.61 10.76
C ASP A 211 13.72 -5.20 10.46
N ASP A 212 14.51 -5.00 11.52
CA ASP A 212 15.97 -4.76 11.61
C ASP A 212 16.50 -3.47 10.96
N LYS A 213 16.00 -3.09 9.79
CA LYS A 213 16.31 -1.80 9.14
C LYS A 213 15.06 -1.29 8.45
N PHE A 214 14.64 -0.08 8.83
CA PHE A 214 13.44 0.51 8.27
C PHE A 214 13.53 0.60 6.75
N VAL A 215 12.60 -0.05 6.04
CA VAL A 215 12.39 0.09 4.60
C VAL A 215 10.99 0.66 4.39
N SER A 216 10.86 1.72 3.60
CA SER A 216 9.55 2.39 3.48
C SER A 216 8.47 1.43 2.94
N PRO A 217 7.24 1.47 3.48
CA PRO A 217 6.15 0.65 2.98
C PRO A 217 5.89 0.81 1.47
N ASN A 218 6.06 2.04 0.95
CA ASN A 218 5.94 2.32 -0.48
C ASN A 218 7.01 1.60 -1.32
N GLN A 219 8.25 1.53 -0.83
CA GLN A 219 9.31 0.81 -1.53
C GLN A 219 9.07 -0.71 -1.50
N LEU A 220 8.62 -1.26 -0.37
CA LEU A 220 8.23 -2.68 -0.29
C LEU A 220 7.08 -3.00 -1.24
N GLU A 221 6.08 -2.11 -1.32
CA GLU A 221 4.95 -2.24 -2.23
C GLU A 221 5.40 -2.25 -3.69
N GLN A 222 6.21 -1.27 -4.12
CA GLN A 222 6.71 -1.19 -5.50
C GLN A 222 7.60 -2.39 -5.86
N GLY A 223 8.41 -2.86 -4.91
CA GLY A 223 9.26 -4.04 -5.10
C GLY A 223 8.44 -5.30 -5.32
N ALA A 224 7.41 -5.50 -4.48
CA ALA A 224 6.50 -6.64 -4.61
C ALA A 224 5.66 -6.56 -5.88
N TRP A 225 5.18 -5.36 -6.24
CA TRP A 225 4.53 -5.11 -7.52
C TRP A 225 5.45 -5.53 -8.67
N ALA A 226 6.70 -5.05 -8.70
CA ALA A 226 7.63 -5.34 -9.79
C ALA A 226 7.93 -6.84 -9.93
N LEU A 227 8.21 -7.53 -8.83
CA LEU A 227 8.43 -8.98 -8.84
C LEU A 227 7.20 -9.72 -9.35
N LYS A 228 6.02 -9.38 -8.84
CA LYS A 228 4.80 -10.09 -9.21
C LYS A 228 4.32 -9.77 -10.62
N THR A 229 4.45 -8.53 -11.07
CA THR A 229 4.17 -8.15 -12.47
C THR A 229 5.12 -8.88 -13.42
N PHE A 230 6.41 -8.97 -13.09
CA PHE A 230 7.35 -9.76 -13.89
C PHE A 230 6.94 -11.24 -13.92
N ASP A 231 6.63 -11.85 -12.77
CA ASP A 231 6.15 -13.25 -12.70
C ASP A 231 4.97 -13.52 -13.64
N LEU A 232 3.99 -12.61 -13.66
CA LEU A 232 2.76 -12.74 -14.43
C LEU A 232 2.96 -12.55 -15.94
N TYR A 233 3.93 -11.73 -16.36
CA TYR A 233 4.03 -11.26 -17.75
C TYR A 233 5.40 -11.50 -18.41
N LYS A 234 6.35 -12.17 -17.75
CA LYS A 234 7.71 -12.47 -18.28
C LYS A 234 7.72 -13.34 -19.54
N THR A 235 6.60 -13.97 -19.90
CA THR A 235 6.47 -14.79 -21.11
C THR A 235 5.67 -14.11 -22.23
N ASP A 236 5.13 -12.91 -21.98
CA ASP A 236 4.35 -12.16 -22.97
C ASP A 236 4.80 -10.69 -23.06
N ARG A 237 4.17 -9.79 -22.32
CA ARG A 237 4.36 -8.34 -22.36
C ARG A 237 5.71 -7.91 -21.80
N LEU A 238 6.41 -8.76 -21.07
CA LEU A 238 7.73 -8.47 -20.49
C LEU A 238 8.79 -9.48 -20.94
N ALA A 239 8.57 -10.17 -22.06
CA ALA A 239 9.49 -11.18 -22.58
C ALA A 239 10.90 -10.61 -22.87
N ASP A 240 10.98 -9.33 -23.25
CA ASP A 240 12.24 -8.65 -23.60
C ASP A 240 12.96 -8.04 -22.39
N ILE A 241 12.35 -8.06 -21.19
CA ILE A 241 12.97 -7.50 -20.00
C ILE A 241 14.13 -8.38 -19.51
N LYS A 242 15.32 -7.79 -19.46
CA LYS A 242 16.49 -8.36 -18.81
C LYS A 242 16.55 -7.89 -17.36
N VAL A 243 16.22 -8.79 -16.43
CA VAL A 243 16.30 -8.51 -15.00
C VAL A 243 17.77 -8.25 -14.61
N PRO A 244 18.11 -7.13 -13.96
CA PRO A 244 19.49 -6.74 -13.67
C PRO A 244 20.12 -7.50 -12.48
N PHE A 245 19.43 -8.51 -11.96
CA PHE A 245 19.86 -9.31 -10.82
C PHE A 245 19.27 -10.71 -10.82
N ALA A 246 19.94 -11.62 -10.13
CA ALA A 246 19.42 -12.96 -9.90
C ALA A 246 18.19 -12.90 -8.98
N ILE A 247 17.11 -13.56 -9.40
CA ILE A 247 15.91 -13.77 -8.60
C ILE A 247 15.72 -15.28 -8.48
N GLU A 248 15.80 -15.83 -7.28
CA GLU A 248 15.39 -17.21 -7.07
C GLU A 248 13.87 -17.32 -7.25
N GLU A 249 13.41 -18.38 -7.92
CA GLU A 249 12.03 -18.54 -8.35
C GLU A 249 11.02 -18.53 -7.16
N ASN A 250 11.44 -19.03 -6.00
CA ASN A 250 10.67 -19.01 -4.75
C ASN A 250 10.32 -17.58 -4.27
N PHE A 251 11.21 -16.60 -4.49
CA PHE A 251 11.00 -15.20 -4.10
C PHE A 251 10.24 -14.40 -5.16
N LEU A 252 10.13 -14.91 -6.38
CA LEU A 252 9.41 -14.25 -7.46
C LEU A 252 7.89 -14.38 -7.30
N TYR A 253 7.41 -15.56 -6.90
CA TYR A 253 5.98 -15.88 -6.89
C TYR A 253 5.19 -15.23 -5.74
N SER A 254 5.71 -15.33 -4.50
CA SER A 254 5.01 -14.88 -3.29
C SER A 254 5.94 -14.79 -2.08
N PHE A 255 5.62 -13.94 -1.10
CA PHE A 255 6.33 -13.87 0.17
C PHE A 255 5.85 -14.92 1.19
N LYS A 256 6.50 -16.10 1.22
CA LYS A 256 6.06 -17.25 2.05
C LYS A 256 6.00 -16.98 3.56
N ASP A 257 6.75 -15.99 4.02
CA ASP A 257 6.85 -15.61 5.43
C ASP A 257 5.68 -14.73 5.91
N ALA A 258 4.75 -14.31 5.05
CA ALA A 258 3.63 -13.46 5.44
C ALA A 258 2.85 -13.92 6.69
N PRO A 259 2.60 -15.23 6.91
CA PRO A 259 1.88 -15.70 8.10
C PRO A 259 2.52 -15.30 9.43
N LYS A 260 3.84 -15.07 9.48
CA LYS A 260 4.53 -14.68 10.72
C LYS A 260 4.05 -13.31 11.24
N TYR A 261 3.69 -12.40 10.34
CA TYR A 261 3.18 -11.08 10.68
C TYR A 261 1.67 -11.08 10.99
N LEU A 262 0.96 -12.14 10.59
CA LEU A 262 -0.47 -12.32 10.84
C LEU A 262 -0.74 -13.09 12.14
N ALA A 263 0.11 -14.08 12.47
CA ALA A 263 -0.06 -14.96 13.62
C ALA A 263 0.16 -14.26 14.97
N GLY A 264 1.03 -13.24 15.03
CA GLY A 264 1.27 -12.42 16.23
C GLY A 264 0.03 -11.68 16.75
N HIS A 265 -1.07 -11.69 16.01
CA HIS A 265 -2.36 -11.08 16.39
C HIS A 265 -3.42 -12.07 16.87
N GLN A 266 -3.20 -13.39 16.73
CA GLN A 266 -4.13 -14.41 17.23
C GLN A 266 -3.72 -15.00 18.59
N SER A 267 -2.42 -15.05 18.93
CA SER A 267 -1.99 -15.72 20.18
C SER A 267 -2.44 -14.99 21.46
N LYS A 268 -2.64 -13.66 21.41
CA LYS A 268 -3.08 -12.89 22.59
C LYS A 268 -4.55 -13.10 22.99
N LYS A 269 -5.39 -13.62 22.09
CA LYS A 269 -6.80 -13.94 22.45
C LYS A 269 -6.90 -15.28 23.20
N ARG A 270 -6.03 -16.25 22.91
CA ARG A 270 -6.01 -17.53 23.65
C ARG A 270 -5.41 -17.40 25.04
N SER A 271 -4.36 -16.59 25.20
CA SER A 271 -3.73 -16.38 26.53
C SER A 271 -4.59 -15.58 27.51
N ALA A 272 -5.51 -14.72 27.01
CA ALA A 272 -6.44 -13.98 27.87
C ALA A 272 -7.60 -14.88 28.36
N VAL A 273 -8.11 -15.76 27.50
CA VAL A 273 -9.20 -16.70 27.84
C VAL A 273 -8.70 -17.83 28.75
N GLU A 274 -7.49 -18.36 28.53
CA GLU A 274 -6.90 -19.38 29.42
C GLU A 274 -6.53 -18.81 30.80
N ASN A 275 -6.20 -17.53 30.90
CA ASN A 275 -5.93 -16.89 32.20
C ASN A 275 -7.22 -16.61 32.97
N ASP A 276 -8.31 -16.21 32.31
CA ASP A 276 -9.62 -16.04 32.98
C ASP A 276 -10.21 -17.37 33.45
N GLU A 277 -10.12 -18.45 32.66
CA GLU A 277 -10.59 -19.77 33.08
C GLU A 277 -9.78 -20.34 34.27
N ARG A 278 -8.48 -20.05 34.35
CA ARG A 278 -7.63 -20.44 35.49
C ARG A 278 -7.95 -19.63 36.76
N ILE A 279 -8.34 -18.36 36.63
CA ILE A 279 -8.73 -17.51 37.76
C ILE A 279 -10.10 -17.93 38.31
N ILE A 280 -11.04 -18.32 37.44
CA ILE A 280 -12.37 -18.80 37.84
C ILE A 280 -12.27 -20.15 38.56
N LYS A 281 -11.45 -21.09 38.09
CA LYS A 281 -11.26 -22.39 38.76
C LYS A 281 -10.62 -22.25 40.16
N ARG A 282 -9.65 -21.35 40.33
CA ARG A 282 -9.01 -21.12 41.65
C ARG A 282 -9.93 -20.49 42.70
N LYS A 283 -11.00 -19.79 42.30
CA LYS A 283 -11.98 -19.24 43.25
C LYS A 283 -13.00 -20.27 43.74
N HIS A 284 -13.19 -21.39 43.04
CA HIS A 284 -14.09 -22.45 43.48
C HIS A 284 -13.42 -23.45 44.46
N ASP A 285 -12.12 -23.69 44.34
CA ASP A 285 -11.41 -24.62 45.25
C ASP A 285 -11.08 -24.05 46.65
N VAL A 286 -11.36 -22.77 46.91
CA VAL A 286 -11.11 -22.12 48.23
C VAL A 286 -12.41 -21.97 49.05
N ARG A 287 -13.53 -22.56 48.60
CA ARG A 287 -14.83 -22.52 49.30
C ARG A 287 -15.46 -23.91 49.53
N SER A 288 -14.65 -24.96 49.64
CA SER A 288 -15.07 -26.26 50.17
C SER A 288 -14.29 -26.59 51.42
#